data_AF-A0A7G9GPV8-F1
#
_entry.id   AF-A0A7G9GPV8-F1
#
_cell.length_a   1.000
_cell.length_b   1.000
_cell.length_c   1.000
_cell.angle_alpha   90.00
_cell.angle_beta   90.00
_cell.angle_gamma   90.00
#
_symmetry.space_group_name_H-M   'P 1'
#
loop_
_entity.id
_entity.type
_entity.pdbx_description
1 polymer ?
#
loop_
_entity_poly.entity_id
_entity_poly.type
_entity_poly.pdbx_seq_one_letter_code
_entity_poly.pdbx_strand_id
1 'polypeptide(L)' 'MNEYFVQGMALLGAGIAMIAGLGPGIGQGIAASKGAEGVSRNPDAAGKIRSIMVLGIAMAETTGIYALVIALILIFMKG' A
#
# COMPACT_ATOMS: atom_id res chain seq x y z
N MET A 1 -33.42 9.10 0.04
CA MET A 1 -32.58 7.91 0.30
C MET A 1 -32.37 7.82 1.81
N ASN A 2 -32.45 6.64 2.43
CA ASN A 2 -32.30 6.52 3.88
C ASN A 2 -30.85 6.78 4.29
N GLU A 3 -30.61 7.59 5.32
CA GLU A 3 -29.26 7.97 5.79
C GLU A 3 -28.43 6.75 6.19
N TYR A 4 -29.08 5.78 6.84
CA TYR A 4 -28.48 4.49 7.21
C TYR A 4 -28.00 3.68 6.00
N PHE A 5 -28.70 3.79 4.86
CA PHE A 5 -28.29 3.08 3.64
C PHE A 5 -27.01 3.70 3.05
N VAL A 6 -26.92 5.03 3.03
CA VAL A 6 -25.72 5.75 2.57
C VAL A 6 -24.52 5.39 3.44
N GLN A 7 -24.68 5.42 4.77
CA GLN A 7 -23.63 5.05 5.72
C GLN A 7 -23.18 3.60 5.55
N GLY A 8 -24.12 2.65 5.40
CA GLY A 8 -23.80 1.25 5.15
C GLY A 8 -22.96 1.04 3.88
N MET A 9 -23.31 1.73 2.80
CA MET A 9 -22.56 1.67 1.54
C MET A 9 -21.18 2.35 1.65
N ALA A 10 -21.06 3.43 2.42
CA ALA A 10 -19.78 4.09 2.66
C ALA A 10 -18.80 3.17 3.41
N LEU A 11 -19.26 2.47 4.45
CA LEU A 11 -18.43 1.51 5.19
C LEU A 11 -18.02 0.31 4.33
N LEU A 12 -18.92 -0.19 3.47
CA LEU A 12 -18.57 -1.22 2.50
C LEU A 12 -17.51 -0.72 1.50
N GLY A 13 -17.69 0.51 0.99
CA GLY A 13 -16.72 1.16 0.10
C GLY A 13 -15.35 1.33 0.74
N ALA A 14 -15.30 1.66 2.04
CA ALA A 14 -14.05 1.76 2.79
C ALA A 14 -13.31 0.41 2.85
N GLY A 15 -14.02 -0.69 3.09
CA GLY A 15 -13.45 -2.04 3.05
C GLY A 15 -12.93 -2.41 1.65
N ILE A 16 -13.69 -2.10 0.60
CA ILE A 16 -13.30 -2.38 -0.79
C ILE A 16 -12.06 -1.56 -1.19
N ALA A 17 -11.96 -0.30 -0.78
CA ALA A 17 -10.80 0.53 -1.07
C ALA A 17 -9.49 -0.12 -0.59
N MET A 18 -9.51 -0.76 0.59
CA MET A 18 -8.32 -1.42 1.17
C MET A 18 -7.81 -2.63 0.38
N ILE A 19 -8.59 -3.19 -0.55
CA ILE A 19 -8.12 -4.25 -1.47
C ILE A 19 -6.92 -3.77 -2.31
N ALA A 20 -6.82 -2.46 -2.56
CA ALA A 20 -5.66 -1.86 -3.24
C ALA A 20 -4.32 -2.19 -2.55
N GLY A 21 -4.31 -2.49 -1.25
CA GLY A 21 -3.12 -2.89 -0.50
C GLY A 21 -2.46 -4.19 -1.01
N LEU A 22 -3.16 -5.02 -1.78
CA LEU A 22 -2.58 -6.20 -2.42
C LEU A 22 -1.46 -5.85 -3.39
N GLY A 23 -1.60 -4.74 -4.13
CA GLY A 23 -0.62 -4.29 -5.11
C GLY A 23 0.74 -3.99 -4.47
N PRO A 24 0.81 -3.03 -3.51
CA PRO A 24 2.02 -2.76 -2.74
C PRO A 24 2.55 -3.99 -2.03
N GLY A 25 1.71 -4.77 -1.34
CA GLY A 25 2.16 -5.93 -0.58
C GLY A 25 2.90 -6.96 -1.45
N ILE A 26 2.36 -7.28 -2.63
CA ILE A 26 3.02 -8.19 -3.59
C ILE A 26 4.28 -7.55 -4.18
N GLY A 27 4.18 -6.31 -4.67
CA GLY A 27 5.29 -5.62 -5.32
C GLY A 27 6.50 -5.42 -4.39
N GLN A 28 6.25 -5.02 -3.15
CA GLN A 28 7.29 -4.83 -2.13
C GLN A 28 7.89 -6.16 -1.68
N GLY A 29 7.09 -7.22 -1.55
CA GLY A 29 7.61 -8.56 -1.26
C GLY A 29 8.59 -9.05 -2.33
N ILE A 30 8.25 -8.84 -3.61
CA ILE A 30 9.13 -9.15 -4.74
C ILE A 30 10.40 -8.28 -4.70
N ALA A 31 10.26 -6.97 -4.50
CA ALA A 31 11.39 -6.04 -4.42
C ALA A 31 12.34 -6.40 -3.27
N ALA A 32 11.80 -6.76 -2.10
CA ALA A 32 12.57 -7.18 -0.94
C ALA A 32 13.34 -8.50 -1.20
N SER A 33 12.67 -9.50 -1.80
CA SER A 33 13.31 -10.76 -2.18
C SER A 33 14.47 -10.53 -3.15
N LYS A 34 14.26 -9.72 -4.20
CA LYS A 34 15.31 -9.39 -5.17
C LYS A 34 16.43 -8.52 -4.58
N GLY A 35 16.10 -7.65 -3.64
CA GLY A 35 17.09 -6.93 -2.86
C GLY A 35 17.98 -7.88 -2.05
N ALA A 36 17.39 -8.85 -1.36
CA ALA A 36 18.13 -9.85 -0.59
C ALA A 36 19.02 -10.74 -1.47
N GLU A 37 18.50 -11.23 -2.61
CA GLU A 37 19.30 -11.95 -3.62
C GLU A 37 20.46 -11.09 -4.16
N GLY A 38 20.22 -9.79 -4.40
CA GLY A 38 21.27 -8.88 -4.87
C GLY A 38 22.38 -8.69 -3.83
N VAL A 39 22.01 -8.51 -2.56
CA VAL A 39 22.95 -8.37 -1.44
C VAL A 39 23.77 -9.64 -1.24
N SER A 40 23.15 -10.82 -1.31
CA SER A 40 23.87 -12.09 -1.14
C SER A 40 24.90 -12.33 -2.24
N ARG A 41 24.62 -11.88 -3.47
CA ARG A 41 25.54 -11.99 -4.62
C ARG A 41 26.67 -10.96 -4.59
N ASN A 42 26.41 -9.77 -4.07
CA ASN A 42 27.43 -8.72 -3.94
C ASN A 42 27.25 -7.91 -2.65
N PRO A 43 27.84 -8.37 -1.52
CA PRO A 43 27.71 -7.73 -0.22
C PRO A 43 28.20 -6.27 -0.19
N ASP A 44 29.24 -5.95 -0.97
CA ASP A 44 29.82 -4.59 -1.02
C ASP A 44 28.83 -3.56 -1.61
N ALA A 45 27.88 -4.02 -2.43
CA ALA A 45 26.84 -3.18 -3.03
C ALA A 45 25.60 -3.01 -2.14
N ALA A 46 25.56 -3.61 -0.94
CA ALA A 46 24.33 -3.69 -0.13
C ALA A 46 23.68 -2.34 0.18
N GLY A 47 24.50 -1.31 0.47
CA GLY A 47 23.99 0.04 0.73
C GLY A 47 23.26 0.64 -0.47
N LYS A 48 23.80 0.46 -1.68
CA LYS A 48 23.18 0.96 -2.93
C LYS A 48 21.91 0.18 -3.26
N ILE A 49 21.93 -1.14 -3.10
CA ILE A 49 20.76 -2.01 -3.32
C ILE A 49 19.62 -1.60 -2.38
N ARG A 50 19.91 -1.46 -1.08
CA ARG A 50 18.92 -1.03 -0.09
C ARG A 50 18.33 0.34 -0.42
N SER A 51 19.16 1.30 -0.86
CA SER A 51 18.71 2.65 -1.19
C SER A 51 17.72 2.66 -2.36
N ILE A 52 18.03 1.93 -3.44
CA ILE A 52 17.15 1.80 -4.61
C ILE A 52 15.87 1.06 -4.24
N MET A 53 15.99 -0.03 -3.47
CA MET A 53 14.85 -0.84 -3.02
C MET A 53 13.89 -0.02 -2.16
N VAL A 54 14.39 0.71 -1.16
CA VAL A 54 13.55 1.54 -0.27
C VAL A 54 12.84 2.64 -1.07
N LEU A 55 13.53 3.28 -2.02
CA LEU A 55 12.90 4.28 -2.90
C LEU A 55 11.76 3.66 -3.72
N GLY A 56 11.97 2.48 -4.32
CA GLY A 56 10.93 1.78 -5.07
C GLY A 56 9.75 1.36 -4.18
N ILE A 57 10.02 0.83 -2.99
CA ILE A 57 9.01 0.44 -2.00
C ILE A 57 8.17 1.65 -1.57
N ALA A 58 8.81 2.80 -1.31
CA ALA A 58 8.12 4.03 -0.92
C ALA A 58 7.19 4.54 -2.04
N MET A 59 7.61 4.44 -3.31
CA MET A 59 6.76 4.80 -4.44
C MET A 59 5.58 3.83 -4.60
N ALA A 60 5.80 2.52 -4.43
CA ALA A 60 4.74 1.52 -4.50
C ALA A 60 3.68 1.73 -3.39
N GLU A 61 4.11 2.08 -2.17
CA GLU A 61 3.24 2.26 -1.00
C GLU A 61 2.21 3.39 -1.19
N THR A 62 2.48 4.36 -2.07
CA THR A 62 1.57 5.50 -2.30
C THR A 62 0.15 5.07 -2.67
N THR A 63 -0.01 3.97 -3.40
CA THR A 63 -1.33 3.45 -3.78
C THR A 63 -2.10 2.90 -2.57
N GLY A 64 -1.40 2.26 -1.63
CA GLY A 64 -1.96 1.81 -0.35
C GLY A 64 -2.36 2.99 0.54
N ILE A 65 -1.53 4.04 0.57
CA ILE A 65 -1.85 5.28 1.31
C ILE A 65 -3.09 5.96 0.72
N TYR A 66 -3.22 6.06 -0.60
CA TYR A 66 -4.43 6.64 -1.21
C TYR A 66 -5.69 5.85 -0.87
N ALA A 67 -5.62 4.52 -0.90
CA ALA A 67 -6.73 3.67 -0.47
C ALA A 67 -7.10 3.88 1.00
N LEU A 68 -6.10 3.97 1.88
CA LEU A 68 -6.30 4.25 3.30
C LEU A 68 -6.96 5.62 3.51
N VAL A 69 -6.49 6.66 2.81
CA VAL A 69 -7.07 8.01 2.88
C VAL A 69 -8.55 7.98 2.49
N ILE A 70 -8.91 7.32 1.39
CA ILE A 70 -10.31 7.20 0.96
C ILE A 70 -11.13 6.41 1.98
N ALA A 71 -10.61 5.30 2.52
CA ALA A 71 -11.30 4.52 3.54
C ALA A 71 -11.57 5.36 4.80
N LEU A 72 -10.58 6.14 5.27
CA LEU A 72 -10.73 7.02 6.43
C LEU A 72 -11.76 8.13 6.15
N ILE A 73 -11.76 8.72 4.96
CA ILE A 73 -12.78 9.71 4.57
C ILE A 73 -14.17 9.06 4.61
N LEU A 74 -14.36 7.88 4.04
CA LEU A 74 -15.66 7.20 4.03
C LEU A 74 -16.14 6.80 5.44
N ILE A 75 -15.22 6.51 6.37
CA ILE A 75 -15.56 6.15 7.75
C ILE A 75 -15.90 7.39 8.60
N PHE A 76 -15.14 8.48 8.45
CA PHE A 76 -15.20 9.61 9.37
C PHE A 76 -15.95 10.83 8.81
N MET A 77 -16.19 10.89 7.52
CA MET A 77 -16.97 11.96 6.92
C MET A 77 -18.45 11.78 7.29
N LYS A 78 -18.92 12.62 8.21
CA LYS A 78 -20.34 12.74 8.52
C LYS A 78 -21.06 13.42 7.36
N GLY A 79 -22.03 12.72 6.79
CA GLY A 79 -23.10 13.25 5.95
C GLY A 79 -24.43 13.01 6.64
#